data_AF-A0A523NF86-F1
#
_entry.id   AF-A0A523NF86-F1
#
_cell.length_a   1.000
_cell.length_b   1.000
_cell.length_c   1.000
_cell.angle_alpha   90.00
_cell.angle_beta   90.00
_cell.angle_gamma   90.00
#
_symmetry.space_group_name_H-M   'P 1'
#
loop_
_entity.id
_entity.type
_entity.pdbx_description
1 polymer ?
#
loop_
_entity_poly.entity_id
_entity_poly.type
_entity_poly.pdbx_seq_one_letter_code
_entity_poly.pdbx_strand_id
1 'polypeptide(L)'
;MRAAGLGALVASIVVVTGANAQVPFNACLDRRDQPIKAVVDNTLPYAGVATITVDGVPVILYNKQALSRSSPQARHFVYLHECGHHALRHVWKDPSRVWEMEADCWAIQQMVEQGLIKKRKVDELQAEIGMYRGLGSLKGCVEVKTDQDLWRRSLDLLTLAGAHKFDAIRGDPIVEAEERGFFESTLDLPGIFNCELTPEESFSCKIFNGRDEKAALKHYHKVLPIIQSWLTDDWLTFERVRARPTELRRFVAQDIQSGSLITLVATSAYDIRFRYQPTP
;
A
#
# COMPACT_ATOMS: atom_id res chain seq x y z
N MET A 1 -7.20 -9.47 77.26
CA MET A 1 -6.24 -8.36 77.12
C MET A 1 -5.85 -8.27 75.65
N ARG A 2 -5.74 -7.04 75.12
CA ARG A 2 -5.39 -6.65 73.73
C ARG A 2 -3.97 -7.15 73.39
N ALA A 3 -3.51 -7.31 72.16
CA ALA A 3 -3.68 -6.46 70.98
C ALA A 3 -3.39 -7.20 69.65
N ALA A 4 -4.09 -6.78 68.60
CA ALA A 4 -3.81 -7.14 67.21
C ALA A 4 -2.78 -6.15 66.63
N GLY A 5 -1.73 -6.66 65.99
CA GLY A 5 -0.74 -5.86 65.26
C GLY A 5 -1.15 -5.68 63.80
N LEU A 6 -1.44 -4.44 63.40
CA LEU A 6 -1.56 -4.02 62.00
C LEU A 6 -0.15 -3.80 61.43
N GLY A 7 0.30 -4.66 60.51
CA GLY A 7 1.46 -4.41 59.66
C GLY A 7 1.01 -3.71 58.38
N ALA A 8 1.27 -2.41 58.24
CA ALA A 8 1.03 -1.67 57.00
C ALA A 8 2.20 -1.89 56.04
N LEU A 9 1.94 -2.63 54.95
CA LEU A 9 2.88 -2.81 53.83
C LEU A 9 2.76 -1.59 52.90
N VAL A 10 3.76 -0.72 52.91
CA VAL A 10 3.88 0.40 51.97
C VAL A 10 4.42 -0.15 50.65
N ALA A 11 3.56 -0.33 49.66
CA ALA A 11 3.96 -0.67 48.31
C ALA A 11 4.47 0.59 47.58
N SER A 12 5.78 0.70 47.39
CA SER A 12 6.39 1.74 46.56
C SER A 12 6.05 1.50 45.09
N ILE A 13 5.18 2.33 44.53
CA ILE A 13 4.90 2.38 43.10
C ILE A 13 6.07 3.10 42.42
N VAL A 14 6.94 2.33 41.75
CA VAL A 14 7.93 2.88 40.83
C VAL A 14 7.18 3.25 39.55
N VAL A 15 6.85 4.53 39.39
CA VAL A 15 6.33 5.05 38.12
C VAL A 15 7.52 5.21 37.17
N VAL A 16 7.68 4.25 36.25
CA VAL A 16 8.62 4.39 35.12
C VAL A 16 8.01 5.40 34.14
N THR A 17 8.26 6.69 34.33
CA THR A 17 7.99 7.70 33.30
C THR A 17 9.09 7.63 32.25
N GLY A 18 8.88 6.74 31.27
CA GLY A 18 9.78 6.54 30.14
C GLY A 18 9.01 6.22 28.87
N ALA A 19 7.85 6.84 28.65
CA ALA A 19 7.19 6.82 27.34
C ALA A 19 7.97 7.73 26.39
N ASN A 20 9.13 7.25 25.91
CA ASN A 20 9.62 7.74 24.63
C ASN A 20 8.50 7.49 23.64
N ALA A 21 7.91 8.57 23.11
CA ALA A 21 7.07 8.51 21.92
C ALA A 21 7.96 8.02 20.75
N GLN A 22 8.23 6.72 20.76
CA GLN A 22 8.57 5.95 19.59
C GLN A 22 7.46 6.22 18.59
N VAL A 23 7.84 6.49 17.34
CA VAL A 23 6.89 6.68 16.25
C VAL A 23 5.93 5.48 16.34
N PRO A 24 4.64 5.67 16.65
CA PRO A 24 3.73 4.56 17.00
C PRO A 24 3.38 3.67 15.79
N PHE A 25 4.16 3.78 14.71
CA PHE A 25 3.88 3.23 13.42
C PHE A 25 5.16 2.65 12.80
N ASN A 26 5.83 1.71 13.49
CA ASN A 26 6.83 0.82 12.89
C ASN A 26 6.13 -0.29 12.07
N ALA A 27 5.21 0.10 11.19
CA ALA A 27 4.37 -0.79 10.38
C ALA A 27 4.64 -0.63 8.88
N CYS A 28 5.75 0.03 8.50
CA CYS A 28 6.12 0.08 7.10
C CYS A 28 6.55 -1.31 6.69
N LEU A 29 5.92 -1.83 5.64
CA LEU A 29 6.31 -3.09 5.02
C LEU A 29 6.87 -2.79 3.64
N ASP A 30 7.92 -3.52 3.27
CA ASP A 30 8.41 -3.54 1.89
C ASP A 30 7.41 -4.28 0.99
N ARG A 31 7.76 -4.38 -0.28
CA ARG A 31 6.94 -5.05 -1.30
C ARG A 31 6.66 -6.53 -1.00
N ARG A 32 7.48 -7.19 -0.17
CA ARG A 32 7.36 -8.59 0.26
C ARG A 32 6.67 -8.71 1.63
N ASP A 33 5.98 -7.66 2.05
CA ASP A 33 5.35 -7.55 3.37
C ASP A 33 6.39 -7.69 4.53
N GLN A 34 7.68 -7.39 4.30
CA GLN A 34 8.73 -7.42 5.33
C GLN A 34 8.86 -6.07 6.04
N PRO A 35 9.01 -6.04 7.38
CA PRO A 35 9.06 -4.81 8.13
C PRO A 35 10.33 -4.00 7.84
N ILE A 36 10.15 -2.69 7.59
CA ILE A 36 11.23 -1.74 7.38
C ILE A 36 11.49 -0.97 8.67
N LYS A 37 12.76 -0.89 9.05
CA LYS A 37 13.16 -0.19 10.27
C LYS A 37 13.12 1.32 10.05
N ALA A 38 12.54 2.02 11.02
CA ALA A 38 12.61 3.47 11.11
C ALA A 38 13.63 3.89 12.19
N VAL A 39 14.54 4.78 11.84
CA VAL A 39 15.59 5.28 12.74
C VAL A 39 15.50 6.81 12.82
N VAL A 40 15.56 7.34 14.04
CA VAL A 40 15.60 8.79 14.25
C VAL A 40 17.02 9.28 14.00
N ASP A 41 17.15 10.19 13.04
CA ASP A 41 18.38 10.92 12.77
C ASP A 41 18.06 12.40 12.60
N ASN A 42 18.34 13.19 13.63
CA ASN A 42 18.07 14.63 13.62
C ASN A 42 19.18 15.44 12.92
N THR A 43 20.23 14.78 12.42
CA THR A 43 21.31 15.43 11.67
C THR A 43 20.98 15.60 10.19
N LEU A 44 19.94 14.93 9.70
CA LEU A 44 19.49 15.03 8.32
C LEU A 44 19.04 16.47 7.98
N PRO A 45 19.37 16.99 6.79
CA PRO A 45 18.87 18.29 6.34
C PRO A 45 17.38 18.27 5.94
N TYR A 46 16.78 17.08 5.81
CA TYR A 46 15.39 16.88 5.39
C TYR A 46 14.57 16.17 6.48
N ALA A 47 13.25 16.15 6.29
CA ALA A 47 12.30 15.58 7.25
C ALA A 47 12.38 14.04 7.35
N GLY A 48 12.74 13.37 6.27
CA GLY A 48 12.98 11.93 6.22
C GLY A 48 13.69 11.53 4.93
N VAL A 49 14.20 10.31 4.88
CA VAL A 49 14.76 9.69 3.68
C VAL A 49 14.60 8.17 3.73
N ALA A 50 14.11 7.59 2.65
CA ALA A 50 14.19 6.17 2.36
C ALA A 50 15.56 5.81 1.78
N THR A 51 16.26 4.86 2.38
CA THR A 51 17.59 4.46 1.90
C THR A 51 17.90 3.00 2.24
N ILE A 52 19.02 2.49 1.74
CA ILE A 52 19.53 1.15 2.00
C ILE A 52 20.86 1.30 2.73
N THR A 53 21.06 0.57 3.83
CA THR A 53 22.34 0.57 4.54
C THR A 53 23.45 -0.03 3.69
N VAL A 54 24.70 0.15 4.11
CA VAL A 54 25.88 -0.49 3.46
C VAL A 54 25.76 -2.02 3.39
N ASP A 55 25.03 -2.63 4.35
CA ASP A 55 24.79 -4.07 4.41
C ASP A 55 23.57 -4.52 3.59
N GLY A 56 22.99 -3.63 2.77
CA GLY A 56 21.83 -3.94 1.92
C GLY A 56 20.49 -3.94 2.64
N VAL A 57 20.40 -3.38 3.86
CA VAL A 57 19.17 -3.41 4.65
C VAL A 57 18.33 -2.15 4.38
N PRO A 58 17.05 -2.28 3.98
CA PRO A 58 16.18 -1.12 3.80
C PRO A 58 15.90 -0.42 5.14
N VAL A 59 16.01 0.91 5.15
CA VAL A 59 15.81 1.73 6.34
C VAL A 59 15.13 3.06 5.97
N ILE A 60 14.32 3.57 6.89
CA ILE A 60 13.79 4.93 6.85
C ILE A 60 14.53 5.73 7.92
N LEU A 61 15.23 6.80 7.52
CA LEU A 61 15.82 7.75 8.44
C LEU A 61 14.89 8.95 8.59
N TYR A 62 14.70 9.45 9.80
CA TYR A 62 13.69 10.47 10.10
C TYR A 62 14.22 11.57 11.02
N ASN A 63 14.03 12.82 10.60
CA ASN A 63 14.39 13.99 11.41
C ASN A 63 13.17 14.50 12.20
N LYS A 64 13.13 14.17 13.49
CA LYS A 64 12.05 14.62 14.39
C LYS A 64 12.08 16.14 14.61
N GLN A 65 13.25 16.78 14.56
CA GLN A 65 13.37 18.23 14.75
C GLN A 65 12.79 19.01 13.58
N ALA A 66 13.07 18.56 12.34
CA ALA A 66 12.52 19.16 11.12
C ALA A 66 10.99 19.16 11.10
N LEU A 67 10.37 18.19 11.76
CA LEU A 67 8.91 18.03 11.84
C LEU A 67 8.31 18.40 13.21
N SER A 68 9.07 19.11 14.05
CA SER A 68 8.65 19.45 15.41
C SER A 68 7.39 20.33 15.47
N ARG A 69 7.15 21.13 14.43
CA ARG A 69 5.98 22.02 14.30
C ARG A 69 4.87 21.42 13.44
N SER A 70 5.09 20.26 12.84
CA SER A 70 4.13 19.60 11.97
C SER A 70 3.04 18.89 12.77
N SER A 71 1.82 18.89 12.22
CA SER A 71 0.71 18.14 12.76
C SER A 71 1.05 16.64 12.85
N PRO A 72 0.35 15.87 13.71
CA PRO A 72 0.48 14.42 13.70
C PRO A 72 0.25 13.82 12.31
N GLN A 73 -0.69 14.35 11.52
CA GLN A 73 -1.01 13.86 10.18
C GLN A 73 0.14 14.12 9.20
N ALA A 74 0.74 15.31 9.20
CA ALA A 74 1.90 15.60 8.37
C ALA A 74 3.11 14.75 8.72
N ARG A 75 3.34 14.48 10.03
CA ARG A 75 4.39 13.54 10.47
C ARG A 75 4.17 12.12 9.95
N HIS A 76 2.94 11.61 10.03
CA HIS A 76 2.61 10.31 9.45
C HIS A 76 2.73 10.30 7.93
N PHE A 77 2.34 11.39 7.25
CA PHE A 77 2.47 11.51 5.80
C PHE A 77 3.94 11.39 5.36
N VAL A 78 4.85 12.14 5.99
CA VAL A 78 6.29 12.06 5.66
C VAL A 78 6.81 10.64 5.88
N TYR A 79 6.48 10.02 7.02
CA TYR A 79 6.86 8.64 7.28
C TYR A 79 6.34 7.67 6.21
N LEU A 80 5.07 7.78 5.83
CA LEU A 80 4.46 6.91 4.83
C LEU A 80 4.96 7.20 3.42
N HIS A 81 5.37 8.42 3.11
CA HIS A 81 6.02 8.72 1.84
C HIS A 81 7.36 7.99 1.73
N GLU A 82 8.21 8.06 2.76
CA GLU A 82 9.46 7.30 2.77
C GLU A 82 9.19 5.79 2.72
N CYS A 83 8.12 5.33 3.36
CA CYS A 83 7.66 3.96 3.22
C CYS A 83 7.23 3.63 1.78
N GLY A 84 6.56 4.54 1.09
CA GLY A 84 6.17 4.41 -0.31
C GLY A 84 7.37 4.16 -1.21
N HIS A 85 8.49 4.87 -1.01
CA HIS A 85 9.71 4.60 -1.78
C HIS A 85 10.23 3.17 -1.64
N HIS A 86 10.09 2.57 -0.46
CA HIS A 86 10.45 1.16 -0.28
C HIS A 86 9.40 0.20 -0.84
N ALA A 87 8.12 0.43 -0.52
CA ALA A 87 7.00 -0.41 -0.96
C ALA A 87 6.90 -0.47 -2.50
N LEU A 88 7.31 0.60 -3.18
CA LEU A 88 7.30 0.75 -4.63
C LEU A 88 8.68 0.56 -5.29
N ARG A 89 9.69 0.14 -4.52
CA ARG A 89 11.07 -0.11 -4.97
C ARG A 89 11.82 1.07 -5.58
N HIS A 90 11.42 2.30 -5.27
CA HIS A 90 12.11 3.50 -5.73
C HIS A 90 13.54 3.62 -5.18
N VAL A 91 13.84 3.03 -4.03
CA VAL A 91 15.19 3.08 -3.43
C VAL A 91 16.26 2.34 -4.22
N TRP A 92 15.86 1.50 -5.19
CA TRP A 92 16.77 0.80 -6.12
C TRP A 92 16.83 1.46 -7.50
N LYS A 93 16.18 2.62 -7.69
CA LYS A 93 16.06 3.33 -8.96
C LYS A 93 16.73 4.69 -8.88
N ASP A 94 17.04 5.25 -10.03
CA ASP A 94 17.50 6.63 -10.10
C ASP A 94 16.40 7.59 -9.62
N PRO A 95 16.73 8.64 -8.83
CA PRO A 95 15.77 9.62 -8.37
C PRO A 95 14.98 10.24 -9.53
N SER A 96 13.66 10.26 -9.41
CA SER A 96 12.77 10.81 -10.43
C SER A 96 11.59 11.50 -9.78
N ARG A 97 11.13 12.59 -10.41
CA ARG A 97 9.91 13.30 -10.00
C ARG A 97 8.68 12.38 -10.02
N VAL A 98 8.66 11.38 -10.90
CA VAL A 98 7.58 10.39 -10.98
C VAL A 98 7.55 9.54 -9.70
N TRP A 99 8.69 9.03 -9.25
CA TRP A 99 8.80 8.22 -8.03
C TRP A 99 8.38 8.97 -6.77
N GLU A 100 8.72 10.26 -6.67
CA GLU A 100 8.25 11.11 -5.57
C GLU A 100 6.73 11.29 -5.58
N MET A 101 6.13 11.49 -6.76
CA MET A 101 4.68 11.62 -6.92
C MET A 101 3.95 10.32 -6.56
N GLU A 102 4.49 9.18 -6.98
CA GLU A 102 3.95 7.87 -6.64
C GLU A 102 4.06 7.58 -5.13
N ALA A 103 5.18 7.95 -4.49
CA ALA A 103 5.34 7.85 -3.05
C ALA A 103 4.34 8.76 -2.29
N ASP A 104 4.11 9.99 -2.76
CA ASP A 104 3.07 10.88 -2.23
C ASP A 104 1.67 10.28 -2.37
N CYS A 105 1.34 9.75 -3.55
CA CYS A 105 0.05 9.10 -3.80
C CYS A 105 -0.14 7.86 -2.94
N TRP A 106 0.88 7.00 -2.83
CA TRP A 106 0.85 5.82 -2.00
C TRP A 106 0.62 6.20 -0.52
N ALA A 107 1.35 7.20 -0.03
CA ALA A 107 1.25 7.65 1.36
C ALA A 107 -0.15 8.13 1.72
N ILE A 108 -0.75 9.01 0.92
CA ILE A 108 -2.09 9.53 1.22
C ILE A 108 -3.15 8.44 1.12
N GLN A 109 -3.01 7.51 0.18
CA GLN A 109 -3.90 6.36 0.08
C GLN A 109 -3.82 5.53 1.36
N GLN A 110 -2.61 5.15 1.81
CA GLN A 110 -2.46 4.41 3.07
C GLN A 110 -3.08 5.16 4.25
N MET A 111 -2.88 6.48 4.37
CA MET A 111 -3.49 7.26 5.45
C MET A 111 -5.02 7.22 5.43
N VAL A 112 -5.64 7.29 4.25
CA VAL A 112 -7.10 7.25 4.12
C VAL A 112 -7.63 5.84 4.36
N GLU A 113 -6.98 4.82 3.82
CA GLU A 113 -7.39 3.41 3.92
C GLU A 113 -7.27 2.88 5.35
N GLN A 114 -6.22 3.28 6.06
CA GLN A 114 -6.02 2.97 7.48
C GLN A 114 -6.83 3.88 8.42
N GLY A 115 -7.44 4.94 7.87
CA GLY A 115 -8.26 5.90 8.62
C GLY A 115 -7.47 6.82 9.54
N LEU A 116 -6.18 7.02 9.26
CA LEU A 116 -5.32 8.03 9.89
C LEU A 116 -5.76 9.45 9.52
N ILE A 117 -6.41 9.60 8.35
CA ILE A 117 -7.06 10.84 7.93
C ILE A 117 -8.40 10.56 7.26
N LYS A 118 -9.36 11.47 7.44
CA LYS A 118 -10.63 11.42 6.70
C LYS A 118 -10.43 12.04 5.32
N LYS A 119 -11.04 11.48 4.27
CA LYS A 119 -10.95 12.02 2.90
C LYS A 119 -11.22 13.55 2.81
N ARG A 120 -12.17 14.07 3.58
CA ARG A 120 -12.50 15.51 3.63
C ARG A 120 -11.41 16.42 4.23
N LYS A 121 -10.35 15.84 4.81
CA LYS A 121 -9.22 16.54 5.43
C LYS A 121 -7.95 16.46 4.59
N VAL A 122 -7.99 15.79 3.44
CA VAL A 122 -6.83 15.62 2.55
C VAL A 122 -6.32 16.97 2.05
N ASP A 123 -7.20 17.90 1.69
CA ASP A 123 -6.80 19.23 1.21
C ASP A 123 -6.11 20.07 2.31
N GLU A 124 -6.53 19.92 3.58
CA GLU A 124 -5.88 20.57 4.73
C GLU A 124 -4.47 20.01 4.95
N LEU A 125 -4.30 18.69 4.84
CA LEU A 125 -2.99 18.06 4.89
C LEU A 125 -2.11 18.52 3.72
N GLN A 126 -2.64 18.55 2.50
CA GLN A 126 -1.91 19.00 1.31
C GLN A 126 -1.42 20.44 1.46
N ALA A 127 -2.23 21.35 2.01
CA ALA A 127 -1.82 22.71 2.28
C ALA A 127 -0.69 22.79 3.32
N GLU A 128 -0.70 21.94 4.34
CA GLU A 128 0.37 21.85 5.33
C GLU A 128 1.67 21.29 4.74
N ILE A 129 1.59 20.18 4.00
CA ILE A 129 2.78 19.53 3.43
C ILE A 129 3.31 20.22 2.18
N GLY A 130 2.49 21.05 1.52
CA GLY A 130 2.86 21.84 0.35
C GLY A 130 4.02 22.81 0.62
N MET A 131 4.27 23.12 1.89
CA MET A 131 5.46 23.85 2.34
C MET A 131 6.76 23.03 2.23
N TYR A 132 6.67 21.72 2.09
CA TYR A 132 7.80 20.77 2.03
C TYR A 132 7.89 20.02 0.69
N ARG A 133 6.77 19.85 -0.04
CA ARG A 133 6.68 19.05 -1.28
C ARG A 133 5.71 19.65 -2.30
N GLY A 134 5.98 19.49 -3.59
CA GLY A 134 5.28 20.19 -4.69
C GLY A 134 4.69 19.29 -5.78
N LEU A 135 4.24 18.08 -5.44
CA LEU A 135 3.93 17.06 -6.45
C LEU A 135 2.48 16.56 -6.32
N GLY A 136 1.66 16.92 -7.32
CA GLY A 136 0.33 16.34 -7.54
C GLY A 136 -0.77 16.77 -6.55
N SER A 137 -2.00 16.38 -6.88
CA SER A 137 -3.16 16.52 -6.00
C SER A 137 -3.31 15.24 -5.17
N LEU A 138 -3.08 15.32 -3.86
CA LEU A 138 -3.28 14.20 -2.93
C LEU A 138 -4.71 13.67 -2.98
N LYS A 139 -5.68 14.58 -3.16
CA LYS A 139 -7.08 14.20 -3.34
C LYS A 139 -7.28 13.41 -4.63
N GLY A 140 -6.62 13.81 -5.71
CA GLY A 140 -6.58 13.07 -6.98
C GLY A 140 -6.04 11.65 -6.81
N CYS A 141 -4.95 11.49 -6.06
CA CYS A 141 -4.37 10.16 -5.74
C CYS A 141 -5.36 9.22 -5.04
N VAL A 142 -6.29 9.74 -4.23
CA VAL A 142 -7.30 8.94 -3.53
C VAL A 142 -8.50 8.65 -4.44
N GLU A 143 -8.87 9.60 -5.32
CA GLU A 143 -10.05 9.52 -6.17
C GLU A 143 -9.86 8.62 -7.38
N VAL A 144 -8.64 8.59 -7.94
CA VAL A 144 -8.30 7.80 -9.13
C VAL A 144 -8.56 6.30 -8.96
N LYS A 145 -8.47 5.76 -7.74
CA LYS A 145 -8.70 4.33 -7.46
C LYS A 145 -10.12 3.84 -7.77
N THR A 146 -11.06 4.76 -7.95
CA THR A 146 -12.45 4.45 -8.31
C THR A 146 -12.90 5.13 -9.60
N ASP A 147 -11.97 5.65 -10.40
CA ASP A 147 -12.27 6.29 -11.68
C ASP A 147 -12.58 5.23 -12.74
N GLN A 148 -13.86 5.13 -13.12
CA GLN A 148 -14.35 4.07 -14.00
C GLN A 148 -13.71 4.11 -15.41
N ASP A 149 -13.46 5.30 -15.94
CA ASP A 149 -12.90 5.46 -17.29
C ASP A 149 -11.42 5.08 -17.33
N LEU A 150 -10.65 5.46 -16.30
CA LEU A 150 -9.26 5.05 -16.17
C LEU A 150 -9.13 3.54 -15.92
N TRP A 151 -10.04 2.94 -15.15
CA TRP A 151 -10.08 1.49 -14.98
C TRP A 151 -10.35 0.77 -16.29
N ARG A 152 -11.35 1.22 -17.06
CA ARG A 152 -11.65 0.68 -18.39
C ARG A 152 -10.42 0.69 -19.30
N ARG A 153 -9.76 1.84 -19.44
CA ARG A 153 -8.56 1.98 -20.28
C ARG A 153 -7.42 1.07 -19.80
N SER A 154 -7.22 0.97 -18.49
CA SER A 154 -6.16 0.12 -17.92
C SER A 154 -6.44 -1.36 -18.17
N LEU A 155 -7.69 -1.79 -18.07
CA LEU A 155 -8.11 -3.16 -18.38
C LEU A 155 -7.99 -3.48 -19.88
N ASP A 156 -8.34 -2.54 -20.76
CA ASP A 156 -8.15 -2.70 -22.22
C ASP A 156 -6.67 -2.86 -22.60
N LEU A 157 -5.78 -2.04 -22.00
CA LEU A 157 -4.33 -2.16 -22.21
C LEU A 157 -3.80 -3.46 -21.63
N LEU A 158 -4.32 -3.89 -20.49
CA LEU A 158 -3.89 -5.11 -19.81
C LEU A 158 -4.24 -6.37 -20.61
N THR A 159 -5.45 -6.46 -21.16
CA THR A 159 -5.85 -7.59 -22.01
C THR A 159 -5.03 -7.64 -23.29
N LEU A 160 -4.79 -6.48 -23.91
CA LEU A 160 -3.91 -6.38 -25.08
C LEU A 160 -2.48 -6.85 -24.75
N ALA A 161 -1.95 -6.43 -23.61
CA ALA A 161 -0.62 -6.85 -23.17
C ALA A 161 -0.57 -8.36 -22.86
N GLY A 162 -1.62 -8.94 -22.27
CA GLY A 162 -1.71 -10.36 -21.97
C GLY A 162 -1.68 -11.25 -23.21
N ALA A 163 -2.31 -10.81 -24.31
CA ALA A 163 -2.24 -11.49 -25.60
C ALA A 163 -0.81 -11.61 -26.15
N HIS A 164 0.13 -10.81 -25.64
CA HIS A 164 1.54 -10.80 -25.99
C HIS A 164 2.44 -11.12 -24.80
N LYS A 165 1.98 -11.99 -23.87
CA LYS A 165 2.76 -12.47 -22.71
C LYS A 165 3.36 -11.34 -21.87
N PHE A 166 2.69 -10.18 -21.88
CA PHE A 166 3.09 -8.96 -21.20
C PHE A 166 4.45 -8.38 -21.60
N ASP A 167 5.03 -8.78 -22.75
CA ASP A 167 6.35 -8.31 -23.17
C ASP A 167 6.41 -6.78 -23.29
N ALA A 168 5.33 -6.15 -23.76
CA ALA A 168 5.23 -4.70 -23.91
C ALA A 168 5.15 -3.91 -22.59
N ILE A 169 4.80 -4.58 -21.48
CA ILE A 169 4.65 -3.95 -20.16
C ILE A 169 5.62 -4.51 -19.12
N ARG A 170 6.60 -5.32 -19.53
CA ARG A 170 7.60 -5.89 -18.64
C ARG A 170 8.64 -4.84 -18.27
N GLY A 171 8.73 -4.53 -16.98
CA GLY A 171 9.72 -3.65 -16.39
C GLY A 171 10.92 -4.41 -15.83
N ASP A 172 11.56 -3.82 -14.81
CA ASP A 172 12.76 -4.37 -14.19
C ASP A 172 12.47 -5.66 -13.42
N PRO A 173 13.43 -6.60 -13.37
CA PRO A 173 13.31 -7.78 -12.53
C PRO A 173 13.22 -7.40 -11.05
N ILE A 174 12.39 -8.14 -10.31
CA ILE A 174 12.29 -8.03 -8.85
C ILE A 174 13.31 -8.99 -8.25
N VAL A 175 14.53 -8.48 -8.04
CA VAL A 175 15.71 -9.26 -7.62
C VAL A 175 15.56 -9.84 -6.20
N GLU A 176 14.68 -9.25 -5.41
CA GLU A 176 14.42 -9.63 -4.02
C GLU A 176 13.44 -10.81 -3.90
N ALA A 177 12.80 -11.24 -4.99
CA ALA A 177 12.00 -12.47 -4.97
C ALA A 177 12.95 -13.68 -4.90
N GLU A 178 12.79 -14.52 -3.86
CA GLU A 178 13.52 -15.81 -3.76
C GLU A 178 13.26 -16.72 -4.98
N GLU A 179 12.20 -16.42 -5.73
CA GLU A 179 11.79 -17.09 -6.96
C GLU A 179 12.13 -16.22 -8.18
N ARG A 180 12.93 -16.77 -9.10
CA ARG A 180 13.21 -16.13 -10.40
C ARG A 180 11.90 -15.94 -11.19
N GLY A 181 11.79 -14.83 -11.92
CA GLY A 181 10.73 -14.63 -12.91
C GLY A 181 9.66 -13.60 -12.55
N PHE A 182 9.79 -12.91 -11.41
CA PHE A 182 8.98 -11.73 -11.11
C PHE A 182 9.56 -10.48 -11.75
N PHE A 183 8.69 -9.67 -12.36
CA PHE A 183 9.04 -8.38 -12.95
C PHE A 183 8.08 -7.31 -12.47
N GLU A 184 8.57 -6.08 -12.36
CA GLU A 184 7.68 -4.93 -12.28
C GLU A 184 6.85 -4.82 -13.56
N SER A 185 5.61 -4.36 -13.43
CA SER A 185 4.83 -3.95 -14.59
C SER A 185 5.03 -2.46 -14.84
N THR A 186 5.22 -2.06 -16.09
CA THR A 186 5.19 -0.64 -16.49
C THR A 186 3.76 -0.14 -16.75
N LEU A 187 2.79 -1.06 -16.77
CA LEU A 187 1.36 -0.76 -16.72
C LEU A 187 0.86 -0.92 -15.29
N ASP A 188 0.09 0.03 -14.82
CA ASP A 188 -0.52 0.03 -13.50
C ASP A 188 -2.04 0.14 -13.57
N LEU A 189 -2.71 -0.31 -12.52
CA LEU A 189 -4.13 -0.02 -12.31
C LEU A 189 -4.30 1.38 -11.70
N PRO A 190 -5.45 2.05 -11.88
CA PRO A 190 -5.62 3.43 -11.42
C PRO A 190 -5.30 3.62 -9.93
N GLY A 191 -4.26 4.41 -9.65
CA GLY A 191 -3.77 4.69 -8.31
C GLY A 191 -3.08 3.53 -7.60
N ILE A 192 -2.68 2.49 -8.33
CA ILE A 192 -1.88 1.36 -7.86
C ILE A 192 -0.52 1.49 -8.53
N PHE A 193 0.58 1.31 -7.80
CA PHE A 193 1.94 1.55 -8.32
C PHE A 193 2.87 0.36 -8.08
N ASN A 194 2.28 -0.77 -7.71
CA ASN A 194 2.99 -2.00 -7.33
C ASN A 194 2.43 -3.22 -8.06
N CYS A 195 2.01 -3.03 -9.31
CA CYS A 195 1.66 -4.15 -10.16
C CYS A 195 2.89 -4.95 -10.61
N GLU A 196 2.72 -6.26 -10.78
CA GLU A 196 3.79 -7.21 -11.06
C GLU A 196 3.38 -8.20 -12.14
N LEU A 197 4.38 -8.67 -12.87
CA LEU A 197 4.29 -9.86 -13.71
C LEU A 197 4.90 -11.03 -12.94
N THR A 198 4.09 -12.05 -12.71
CA THR A 198 4.47 -13.31 -12.04
C THR A 198 5.13 -14.29 -13.01
N PRO A 199 5.86 -15.31 -12.52
CA PRO A 199 6.46 -16.37 -13.34
C PRO A 199 5.45 -17.16 -14.18
N GLU A 200 4.19 -17.25 -13.75
CA GLU A 200 3.12 -17.91 -14.52
C GLU A 200 2.54 -17.01 -15.64
N GLU A 201 3.31 -16.03 -16.12
CA GLU A 201 2.89 -15.03 -17.11
C GLU A 201 1.53 -14.44 -16.73
N SER A 202 1.38 -14.00 -15.47
CA SER A 202 0.16 -13.36 -14.98
C SER A 202 0.46 -12.01 -14.35
N PHE A 203 -0.49 -11.08 -14.47
CA PHE A 203 -0.40 -9.74 -13.90
C PHE A 203 -1.10 -9.71 -12.54
N SER A 204 -0.48 -9.13 -11.51
CA SER A 204 -1.06 -9.04 -10.17
C SER A 204 -0.76 -7.72 -9.48
N CYS A 205 -1.73 -7.20 -8.73
CA CYS A 205 -1.52 -6.03 -7.88
C CYS A 205 -2.27 -6.14 -6.55
N LYS A 206 -1.68 -5.60 -5.48
CA LYS A 206 -2.36 -5.37 -4.19
C LYS A 206 -3.04 -4.00 -4.25
N ILE A 207 -4.33 -3.98 -4.56
CA ILE A 207 -5.05 -2.73 -4.89
C ILE A 207 -5.58 -1.98 -3.67
N PHE A 208 -5.64 -2.62 -2.50
CA PHE A 208 -6.12 -2.01 -1.26
C PHE A 208 -5.48 -2.68 -0.05
N ASN A 209 -5.16 -1.89 0.98
CA ASN A 209 -4.68 -2.39 2.26
C ASN A 209 -5.60 -1.88 3.38
N GLY A 210 -6.49 -2.74 3.86
CA GLY A 210 -7.47 -2.39 4.88
C GLY A 210 -6.95 -2.54 6.31
N ARG A 211 -7.59 -1.82 7.23
CA ARG A 211 -7.33 -1.95 8.67
C ARG A 211 -8.19 -3.01 9.36
N ASP A 212 -9.29 -3.39 8.73
CA ASP A 212 -10.30 -4.30 9.27
C ASP A 212 -11.12 -4.94 8.12
N GLU A 213 -11.79 -6.05 8.41
CA GLU A 213 -12.62 -6.80 7.46
C GLU A 213 -13.70 -5.92 6.82
N LYS A 214 -14.32 -5.03 7.58
CA LYS A 214 -15.38 -4.15 7.11
C LYS A 214 -14.86 -3.15 6.07
N ALA A 215 -13.66 -2.61 6.27
CA ALA A 215 -13.01 -1.70 5.34
C ALA A 215 -12.63 -2.42 4.04
N ALA A 216 -12.07 -3.63 4.13
CA ALA A 216 -11.73 -4.47 2.98
C ALA A 216 -12.97 -4.80 2.14
N LEU A 217 -14.03 -5.34 2.75
CA LEU A 217 -15.26 -5.67 2.04
C LEU A 217 -15.94 -4.43 1.44
N LYS A 218 -15.94 -3.30 2.17
CA LYS A 218 -16.48 -2.03 1.64
C LYS A 218 -15.73 -1.56 0.39
N HIS A 219 -14.40 -1.68 0.36
CA HIS A 219 -13.62 -1.28 -0.81
C HIS A 219 -13.81 -2.28 -1.97
N TYR A 220 -13.85 -3.57 -1.66
CA TYR A 220 -14.16 -4.63 -2.62
C TYR A 220 -15.50 -4.35 -3.34
N HIS A 221 -16.56 -3.97 -2.60
CA HIS A 221 -17.86 -3.61 -3.18
C HIS A 221 -17.87 -2.32 -4.00
N LYS A 222 -16.82 -1.49 -3.92
CA LYS A 222 -16.67 -0.32 -4.80
C LYS A 222 -15.97 -0.66 -6.09
N VAL A 223 -14.95 -1.51 -6.03
CA VAL A 223 -14.14 -1.88 -7.20
C VAL A 223 -14.85 -2.93 -8.06
N LEU A 224 -15.55 -3.89 -7.44
CA LEU A 224 -16.20 -4.96 -8.18
C LEU A 224 -17.17 -4.46 -9.27
N PRO A 225 -18.08 -3.49 -9.01
CA PRO A 225 -18.96 -2.97 -10.06
C PRO A 225 -18.21 -2.29 -11.21
N ILE A 226 -17.04 -1.70 -10.96
CA ILE A 226 -16.21 -1.09 -12.01
C ILE A 226 -15.73 -2.18 -12.97
N ILE A 227 -15.16 -3.26 -12.43
CA ILE A 227 -14.71 -4.41 -13.22
C ILE A 227 -15.89 -5.03 -13.96
N GLN A 228 -17.02 -5.28 -13.28
CA GLN A 228 -18.20 -5.87 -13.91
C GLN A 228 -18.77 -5.02 -15.05
N SER A 229 -18.69 -3.68 -14.95
CA SER A 229 -19.16 -2.78 -16.01
C SER A 229 -18.26 -2.75 -17.25
N TRP A 230 -17.05 -3.30 -17.15
CA TRP A 230 -16.11 -3.44 -18.26
C TRP A 230 -16.26 -4.78 -19.00
N LEU A 231 -16.73 -5.82 -18.30
CA LEU A 231 -16.93 -7.15 -18.90
C LEU A 231 -18.02 -7.12 -19.97
N THR A 232 -17.81 -7.85 -21.04
CA THR A 232 -18.80 -8.11 -22.10
C THR A 232 -19.59 -9.40 -21.84
N ASP A 233 -20.59 -9.68 -22.66
CA ASP A 233 -21.43 -10.89 -22.56
C ASP A 233 -20.62 -12.20 -22.74
N ASP A 234 -19.42 -12.13 -23.30
CA ASP A 234 -18.51 -13.27 -23.49
C ASP A 234 -17.77 -13.68 -22.20
N TRP A 235 -18.00 -13.00 -21.07
CA TRP A 235 -17.37 -13.33 -19.80
C TRP A 235 -18.31 -14.09 -18.87
N LEU A 236 -17.92 -15.31 -18.49
CA LEU A 236 -18.57 -16.05 -17.41
C LEU A 236 -18.09 -15.50 -16.07
N THR A 237 -19.01 -15.09 -15.22
CA THR A 237 -18.67 -14.53 -13.91
C THR A 237 -19.18 -15.39 -12.77
N PHE A 238 -18.41 -15.40 -11.68
CA PHE A 238 -18.76 -16.14 -10.49
C PHE A 238 -18.21 -15.44 -9.24
N GLU A 239 -19.01 -15.38 -8.17
CA GLU A 239 -18.60 -14.81 -6.88
C GLU A 239 -18.85 -15.79 -5.73
N ARG A 240 -17.84 -15.97 -4.86
CA ARG A 240 -17.92 -16.80 -3.64
C ARG A 240 -17.62 -15.95 -2.41
N VAL A 241 -18.39 -16.19 -1.35
CA VAL A 241 -18.04 -15.76 0.01
C VAL A 241 -17.21 -16.87 0.65
N ARG A 242 -16.05 -16.52 1.19
CA ARG A 242 -15.12 -17.47 1.86
C ARG A 242 -14.83 -18.74 1.07
N ALA A 243 -14.35 -18.58 -0.17
CA ALA A 243 -13.95 -19.72 -1.01
C ALA A 243 -12.76 -20.51 -0.43
N ARG A 244 -11.89 -19.85 0.35
CA ARG A 244 -10.76 -20.46 1.08
C ARG A 244 -10.66 -19.85 2.48
N PRO A 245 -9.96 -20.49 3.43
CA PRO A 245 -9.80 -19.96 4.80
C PRO A 245 -9.21 -18.54 4.85
N THR A 246 -8.34 -18.21 3.90
CA THR A 246 -7.67 -16.90 3.81
C THR A 246 -8.43 -15.88 2.96
N GLU A 247 -9.58 -16.25 2.40
CA GLU A 247 -10.38 -15.39 1.53
C GLU A 247 -11.66 -14.97 2.26
N LEU A 248 -11.95 -13.68 2.31
CA LEU A 248 -13.23 -13.17 2.75
C LEU A 248 -14.25 -13.24 1.61
N ARG A 249 -13.82 -12.82 0.41
CA ARG A 249 -14.65 -12.81 -0.80
C ARG A 249 -13.78 -12.95 -2.04
N ARG A 250 -14.31 -13.63 -3.04
CA ARG A 250 -13.61 -13.88 -4.30
C ARG A 250 -14.58 -13.73 -5.48
N PHE A 251 -14.20 -12.89 -6.42
CA PHE A 251 -14.81 -12.79 -7.74
C PHE A 251 -13.85 -13.35 -8.78
N VAL A 252 -14.41 -14.11 -9.72
CA VAL A 252 -13.70 -14.63 -10.89
C VAL A 252 -14.53 -14.30 -12.13
N ALA A 253 -13.88 -13.81 -13.17
CA ALA A 253 -14.45 -13.69 -14.50
C ALA A 253 -13.56 -14.44 -15.48
N GLN A 254 -14.14 -15.22 -16.38
CA GLN A 254 -13.46 -15.97 -17.42
C GLN A 254 -14.00 -15.58 -18.79
N ASP A 255 -13.12 -15.12 -19.67
CA ASP A 255 -13.46 -14.91 -21.09
C ASP A 255 -13.65 -16.26 -21.77
N ILE A 256 -14.82 -16.49 -22.37
CA ILE A 256 -15.16 -17.74 -23.07
C ILE A 256 -14.32 -17.90 -24.34
N GLN A 257 -13.93 -16.79 -24.98
CA GLN A 257 -13.24 -16.84 -26.27
C GLN A 257 -11.75 -17.12 -26.10
N SER A 258 -11.07 -16.33 -25.26
CA SER A 258 -9.64 -16.53 -25.02
C SER A 258 -9.36 -17.58 -23.95
N GLY A 259 -10.24 -17.73 -22.97
CA GLY A 259 -10.02 -18.50 -21.74
C GLY A 259 -9.39 -17.66 -20.60
N SER A 260 -9.12 -16.37 -20.82
CA SER A 260 -8.42 -15.51 -19.86
C SER A 260 -9.20 -15.34 -18.57
N LEU A 261 -8.50 -15.18 -17.45
CA LEU A 261 -9.09 -15.09 -16.12
C LEU A 261 -8.79 -13.75 -15.46
N ILE A 262 -9.83 -13.11 -14.92
CA ILE A 262 -9.70 -12.04 -13.94
C ILE A 262 -10.11 -12.58 -12.59
N THR A 263 -9.34 -12.30 -11.55
CA THR A 263 -9.66 -12.62 -10.17
C THR A 263 -9.52 -11.38 -9.30
N LEU A 264 -10.54 -11.11 -8.48
CA LEU A 264 -10.52 -10.11 -7.42
C LEU A 264 -10.77 -10.81 -6.08
N VAL A 265 -9.85 -10.66 -5.12
CA VAL A 265 -9.94 -11.34 -3.82
C VAL A 265 -9.81 -10.32 -2.70
N ALA A 266 -10.76 -10.30 -1.78
CA ALA A 266 -10.57 -9.70 -0.45
C ALA A 266 -10.09 -10.79 0.51
N THR A 267 -8.99 -10.57 1.23
CA THR A 267 -8.33 -11.60 2.05
C THR A 267 -8.58 -11.41 3.55
N SER A 268 -8.32 -12.45 4.34
CA SER A 268 -8.38 -12.39 5.81
C SER A 268 -7.30 -11.49 6.42
N ALA A 269 -6.29 -11.08 5.63
CA ALA A 269 -5.34 -10.03 5.98
C ALA A 269 -5.88 -8.62 5.70
N TYR A 270 -7.15 -8.52 5.29
CA TYR A 270 -7.87 -7.27 5.00
C TYR A 270 -7.31 -6.50 3.80
N ASP A 271 -6.53 -7.14 2.93
CA ASP A 271 -6.11 -6.59 1.65
C ASP A 271 -7.06 -7.01 0.51
N ILE A 272 -6.95 -6.33 -0.63
CA ILE A 272 -7.59 -6.73 -1.88
C ILE A 272 -6.54 -6.94 -2.94
N ARG A 273 -6.59 -8.10 -3.61
CA ARG A 273 -5.68 -8.46 -4.70
C ARG A 273 -6.46 -8.59 -6.00
N PHE A 274 -5.94 -7.96 -7.04
CA PHE A 274 -6.37 -8.15 -8.42
C PHE A 274 -5.35 -9.04 -9.12
N ARG A 275 -5.82 -9.97 -9.95
CA ARG A 275 -4.99 -10.79 -10.83
C ARG A 275 -5.66 -10.90 -12.19
N TYR A 276 -4.88 -10.76 -13.24
CA TYR A 276 -5.24 -11.12 -14.61
C TYR A 276 -4.28 -12.19 -15.11
N GLN A 277 -4.83 -13.30 -15.60
CA GLN A 277 -4.08 -14.42 -16.10
C GLN A 277 -4.56 -14.68 -17.54
N PRO A 278 -3.70 -14.44 -18.55
CA PRO A 278 -3.99 -14.87 -19.91
C PRO A 278 -3.99 -16.40 -19.95
N THR A 279 -4.67 -16.97 -20.93
CA THR A 279 -4.67 -18.41 -21.15
C THR A 279 -3.27 -18.87 -21.58
N PRO A 280 -2.82 -20.06 -21.15
CA PRO A 280 -1.54 -20.62 -21.60
C PRO A 280 -1.41 -20.76 -23.11
#